data_AF-A0A849QU85-F1
#
_entry.id   AF-A0A849QU85-F1
#
_cell.length_a   1.000
_cell.length_b   1.000
_cell.length_c   1.000
_cell.angle_alpha   90.00
_cell.angle_beta   90.00
_cell.angle_gamma   90.00
#
_symmetry.space_group_name_H-M   'P 1'
#
loop_
_entity.id
_entity.type
_entity.pdbx_description
1 polymer ?
#
loop_
_entity_poly.entity_id
_entity_poly.type
_entity_poly.pdbx_seq_one_letter_code
_entity_poly.pdbx_strand_id
1 'polypeptide(L)'
;MSKSDVLNTLQNAGLDVLTCMQCGTCSSSCPSGRYTSLNTRRIVRGTRVGRDILHDEDLWMCTTCYTCQERCPRGIKIADTIMAIRTIAVHKGVMLPAHRKVSQLVLEHGHAV
;
A
#
# COMPACT_ATOMS: atom_id res chain seq x y z
N MET A 1 -2.93 17.82 5.54
CA MET A 1 -3.08 17.23 4.20
C MET A 1 -4.48 16.67 4.06
N SER A 2 -5.24 17.20 3.11
CA SER A 2 -6.61 16.81 2.82
C SER A 2 -6.65 15.39 2.24
N LYS A 3 -7.80 14.70 2.33
CA LYS A 3 -7.99 13.32 1.85
C LYS A 3 -7.74 13.15 0.35
N SER A 4 -7.81 14.23 -0.43
CA SER A 4 -7.47 14.31 -1.85
C SER A 4 -5.96 14.24 -2.14
N ASP A 5 -5.11 14.51 -1.14
CA ASP A 5 -3.67 14.65 -1.38
C ASP A 5 -3.01 13.31 -1.72
N VAL A 6 -3.45 12.20 -1.08
CA VAL A 6 -2.90 10.85 -1.36
C VAL A 6 -3.18 10.44 -2.80
N LEU A 7 -4.40 10.66 -3.28
CA LEU A 7 -4.77 10.34 -4.66
C LEU A 7 -3.96 11.15 -5.66
N ASN A 8 -3.78 12.45 -5.41
CA ASN A 8 -2.96 13.32 -6.26
C ASN A 8 -1.50 12.87 -6.29
N THR A 9 -0.92 12.49 -5.15
CA THR A 9 0.46 11.97 -5.09
C THR A 9 0.61 10.68 -5.90
N LEU A 10 -0.38 9.78 -5.85
CA LEU A 10 -0.37 8.55 -6.64
C LEU A 10 -0.47 8.82 -8.14
N GLN A 11 -1.35 9.73 -8.56
CA GLN A 11 -1.48 10.10 -9.97
C GLN A 11 -0.20 10.75 -10.51
N ASN A 12 0.45 11.61 -9.73
CA ASN A 12 1.74 12.20 -10.11
C ASN A 12 2.85 11.14 -10.26
N ALA A 13 2.76 10.03 -9.54
CA ALA A 13 3.65 8.88 -9.68
C ALA A 13 3.27 7.93 -10.83
N GLY A 14 2.25 8.27 -11.63
CA GLY A 14 1.75 7.41 -12.72
C GLY A 14 0.95 6.19 -12.23
N LEU A 15 0.45 6.22 -10.99
CA LEU A 15 -0.34 5.16 -10.38
C LEU A 15 -1.82 5.56 -10.37
N ASP A 16 -2.55 5.17 -11.42
CA ASP A 16 -3.98 5.44 -11.50
C ASP A 16 -4.82 4.29 -10.92
N VAL A 17 -5.54 4.60 -9.84
CA VAL A 17 -6.48 3.68 -9.17
C VAL A 17 -7.94 3.97 -9.50
N LEU A 18 -8.23 5.04 -10.26
CA LEU A 18 -9.61 5.46 -10.55
C LEU A 18 -10.33 4.51 -11.51
N THR A 19 -9.58 3.81 -12.36
CA THR A 19 -10.09 2.77 -13.26
C THR A 19 -10.56 1.49 -12.55
N CYS A 20 -10.41 1.41 -11.22
CA CYS A 20 -10.80 0.26 -10.41
C CYS A 20 -12.32 0.02 -10.42
N MET A 21 -12.72 -1.14 -10.97
CA MET A 21 -14.11 -1.61 -11.01
C MET A 21 -14.52 -2.46 -9.78
N GLN A 22 -13.68 -2.55 -8.75
CA GLN A 22 -13.97 -3.28 -7.51
C GLN A 22 -14.29 -4.79 -7.69
N CYS A 23 -13.72 -5.45 -8.70
CA CYS A 23 -13.97 -6.88 -9.00
C CYS A 23 -13.50 -7.87 -7.91
N GLY A 24 -12.51 -7.51 -7.09
CA GLY A 24 -12.02 -8.36 -6.00
C GLY A 24 -10.94 -9.40 -6.36
N THR A 25 -10.51 -9.50 -7.62
CA THR A 25 -9.42 -10.41 -8.04
C THR A 25 -8.15 -10.24 -7.21
N CYS A 26 -7.83 -9.01 -6.83
CA CYS A 26 -6.67 -8.70 -6.01
C CYS A 26 -6.78 -9.24 -4.58
N SER A 27 -7.98 -9.35 -4.02
CA SER A 27 -8.19 -9.84 -2.65
C SER A 27 -8.25 -11.36 -2.62
N SER A 28 -8.87 -11.99 -3.62
CA SER A 28 -8.88 -13.45 -3.73
C SER A 28 -7.49 -14.05 -4.03
N SER A 29 -6.63 -13.30 -4.72
CA SER A 29 -5.26 -13.70 -5.02
C SER A 29 -4.23 -13.36 -3.95
N CYS A 30 -4.61 -12.58 -2.93
CA CYS A 30 -3.66 -12.16 -1.90
C CYS A 30 -3.32 -13.33 -0.97
N PRO A 31 -2.04 -13.73 -0.83
CA PRO A 31 -1.65 -14.76 0.13
C PRO A 31 -1.84 -14.28 1.57
N SER A 32 -1.44 -13.04 1.89
CA SER A 32 -1.59 -12.47 3.23
C SER A 32 -3.06 -12.34 3.65
N GLY A 33 -3.95 -11.96 2.72
CA GLY A 33 -5.39 -11.81 2.98
C GLY A 33 -6.09 -13.12 3.34
N ARG A 34 -5.44 -14.28 3.17
CA ARG A 34 -5.98 -15.58 3.62
C ARG A 34 -5.80 -15.82 5.12
N TYR A 35 -4.80 -15.18 5.72
CA TYR A 35 -4.40 -15.39 7.12
C TYR A 35 -4.51 -14.12 7.98
N THR A 36 -4.84 -12.98 7.37
CA THR A 36 -4.89 -11.67 8.02
C THR A 36 -6.14 -10.90 7.56
N SER A 37 -6.42 -9.76 8.18
CA SER A 37 -7.51 -8.86 7.80
C SER A 37 -7.25 -8.07 6.50
N LEU A 38 -6.07 -8.23 5.87
CA LEU A 38 -5.72 -7.50 4.66
C LEU A 38 -6.70 -7.76 3.52
N ASN A 39 -7.38 -6.68 3.14
CA ASN A 39 -8.22 -6.64 1.95
C ASN A 39 -7.69 -5.60 0.96
N THR A 40 -6.95 -6.07 -0.05
CA THR A 40 -6.35 -5.22 -1.10
C THR A 40 -7.38 -4.39 -1.86
N ARG A 41 -8.59 -4.93 -2.11
CA ARG A 41 -9.69 -4.20 -2.76
C ARG A 41 -10.16 -3.04 -1.87
N ARG A 42 -10.23 -3.25 -0.56
CA ARG A 42 -10.59 -2.22 0.44
C ARG A 42 -9.57 -1.09 0.47
N ILE A 43 -8.27 -1.40 0.38
CA ILE A 43 -7.21 -0.38 0.31
C ILE A 43 -7.42 0.49 -0.94
N VAL A 44 -7.54 -0.12 -2.13
CA VAL A 44 -7.73 0.61 -3.39
C VAL A 44 -9.02 1.45 -3.35
N ARG A 45 -10.11 0.90 -2.80
CA ARG A 45 -11.36 1.66 -2.60
C ARG A 45 -11.14 2.84 -1.66
N GLY A 46 -10.45 2.60 -0.54
CA GLY A 46 -10.12 3.58 0.49
C GLY A 46 -9.38 4.77 -0.08
N THR A 47 -8.39 4.53 -0.94
CA THR A 47 -7.66 5.57 -1.69
C THR A 47 -8.61 6.43 -2.52
N ARG A 48 -9.53 5.80 -3.28
CA ARG A 48 -10.46 6.51 -4.17
C ARG A 48 -11.50 7.35 -3.42
N VAL A 49 -11.95 6.89 -2.25
CA VAL A 49 -12.98 7.60 -1.44
C VAL A 49 -12.40 8.51 -0.36
N GLY A 50 -11.07 8.60 -0.25
CA GLY A 50 -10.42 9.42 0.76
C GLY A 50 -10.58 8.88 2.20
N ARG A 51 -10.64 7.55 2.37
CA ARG A 51 -10.57 6.93 3.71
C ARG A 51 -9.16 7.14 4.28
N ASP A 52 -9.05 7.20 5.61
CA ASP A 52 -7.74 7.17 6.26
C ASP A 52 -7.12 5.78 6.15
N ILE A 53 -6.41 5.56 5.06
CA ILE A 53 -5.66 4.32 4.78
C ILE A 53 -4.23 4.37 5.32
N LEU A 54 -3.75 5.55 5.74
CA LEU A 54 -2.36 5.72 6.18
C LEU A 54 -2.16 5.12 7.57
N HIS A 55 -3.21 5.12 8.39
CA HIS A 55 -3.24 4.48 9.71
C HIS A 55 -3.88 3.08 9.71
N ASP A 56 -4.20 2.51 8.55
CA ASP A 56 -4.71 1.13 8.47
C ASP A 56 -3.56 0.14 8.70
N GLU A 57 -3.58 -0.59 9.81
CA GLU A 57 -2.53 -1.57 10.15
C GLU A 57 -2.42 -2.67 9.08
N ASP A 58 -3.53 -3.01 8.41
CA ASP A 58 -3.55 -4.00 7.35
C ASP A 58 -2.66 -3.60 6.16
N LEU A 59 -2.40 -2.29 5.97
CA LEU A 59 -1.48 -1.78 4.96
C LEU A 59 -0.11 -2.45 5.05
N TRP A 60 0.35 -2.79 6.25
CA TRP A 60 1.67 -3.38 6.52
C TRP A 60 1.72 -4.89 6.32
N MET A 61 0.57 -5.56 6.12
CA MET A 61 0.50 -7.01 5.89
C MET A 61 0.79 -7.42 4.44
N CYS A 62 0.84 -6.47 3.51
CA CYS A 62 1.20 -6.74 2.12
C CYS A 62 2.68 -7.13 2.01
N THR A 63 2.95 -8.32 1.45
CA THR A 63 4.31 -8.87 1.26
C THR A 63 4.94 -8.45 -0.07
N THR A 64 4.32 -7.53 -0.82
CA THR A 64 4.81 -7.07 -2.13
C THR A 64 5.10 -8.24 -3.10
N CYS A 65 4.26 -9.28 -3.10
CA CYS A 65 4.43 -10.46 -3.94
C CYS A 65 3.96 -10.29 -5.40
N TYR A 66 3.44 -9.11 -5.77
CA TYR A 66 2.96 -8.74 -7.11
C TYR A 66 1.80 -9.54 -7.72
N THR A 67 1.32 -10.62 -7.10
CA THR A 67 0.24 -11.46 -7.67
C THR A 67 -1.04 -10.69 -7.99
N CYS A 68 -1.43 -9.73 -7.15
CA CYS A 68 -2.62 -8.92 -7.36
C CYS A 68 -2.51 -7.95 -8.54
N GLN A 69 -1.29 -7.50 -8.84
CA GLN A 69 -0.97 -6.59 -9.95
C GLN A 69 -1.04 -7.35 -11.27
N GLU A 70 -0.39 -8.50 -11.36
CA GLU A 70 -0.40 -9.35 -12.56
C GLU A 70 -1.80 -9.84 -12.94
N ARG A 71 -2.66 -10.05 -11.96
CA ARG A 71 -4.04 -10.55 -12.19
C ARG A 71 -5.07 -9.44 -12.33
N CYS A 72 -4.69 -8.17 -12.28
CA CYS A 72 -5.66 -7.09 -12.34
C CYS A 72 -6.22 -6.96 -13.77
N PRO A 73 -7.53 -7.16 -14.00
CA PRO A 73 -8.11 -7.05 -15.35
C PRO A 73 -8.12 -5.61 -15.89
N ARG A 74 -7.84 -4.62 -15.03
CA ARG A 74 -7.73 -3.20 -15.37
C ARG A 74 -6.27 -2.73 -15.45
N GLY A 75 -5.30 -3.63 -15.24
CA GLY A 75 -3.88 -3.29 -15.27
C GLY A 75 -3.42 -2.35 -14.15
N ILE A 76 -4.15 -2.30 -13.02
CA ILE A 76 -3.78 -1.42 -11.91
C ILE A 76 -2.53 -1.98 -11.23
N LYS A 77 -1.54 -1.11 -11.04
CA LYS A 77 -0.31 -1.41 -10.31
C LYS A 77 -0.53 -1.42 -8.79
N ILE A 78 -1.27 -2.42 -8.30
CA ILE A 78 -1.76 -2.46 -6.91
C ILE A 78 -0.62 -2.59 -5.90
N ALA A 79 0.41 -3.40 -6.20
CA ALA A 79 1.55 -3.55 -5.29
C ALA A 79 2.31 -2.23 -5.18
N ASP A 80 2.58 -1.59 -6.32
CA ASP A 80 3.26 -0.29 -6.37
C ASP A 80 2.43 0.82 -5.69
N THR A 81 1.10 0.79 -5.85
CA THR A 81 0.18 1.68 -5.14
C THR A 81 0.30 1.51 -3.62
N ILE A 82 0.31 0.27 -3.12
CA ILE A 82 0.48 0.01 -1.68
C ILE A 82 1.83 0.51 -1.18
N MET A 83 2.91 0.32 -1.95
CA MET A 83 4.22 0.86 -1.60
C MET A 83 4.23 2.38 -1.54
N ALA A 84 3.64 3.06 -2.52
CA ALA A 84 3.54 4.52 -2.52
C ALA A 84 2.72 5.05 -1.34
N ILE A 85 1.62 4.36 -0.96
CA ILE A 85 0.84 4.68 0.23
C ILE A 85 1.70 4.53 1.50
N ARG A 86 2.49 3.45 1.62
CA ARG A 86 3.43 3.27 2.73
C ARG A 86 4.47 4.38 2.80
N THR A 87 5.03 4.80 1.67
CA THR A 87 5.96 5.93 1.60
C THR A 87 5.32 7.20 2.16
N ILE A 88 4.08 7.51 1.75
CA ILE A 88 3.34 8.66 2.28
C ILE A 88 3.09 8.51 3.79
N ALA A 89 2.74 7.31 4.27
CA ALA A 89 2.53 7.03 5.69
C ALA A 89 3.82 7.29 6.50
N VAL A 90 4.96 6.81 6.03
CA VAL A 90 6.28 7.01 6.65
C VAL A 90 6.64 8.49 6.71
N HIS A 91 6.43 9.25 5.63
CA HIS A 91 6.66 10.71 5.63
C HIS A 91 5.80 11.46 6.66
N LYS A 92 4.65 10.89 7.06
CA LYS A 92 3.80 11.43 8.13
C LYS A 92 4.14 10.88 9.52
N GLY A 93 5.24 10.13 9.66
CA GLY A 93 5.67 9.53 10.91
C GLY A 93 4.96 8.21 11.24
N VAL A 94 4.11 7.68 10.36
CA VAL A 94 3.43 6.41 10.53
C VAL A 94 4.32 5.29 9.99
N MET A 95 5.13 4.73 10.86
CA MET A 95 6.05 3.63 10.56
C MET A 95 6.12 2.68 11.75
N LEU A 96 6.06 1.37 11.49
CA LEU A 96 6.13 0.37 12.56
C LEU A 96 7.48 0.44 13.29
N PRO A 97 7.53 0.25 14.62
CA PRO A 97 8.76 0.37 15.41
C PRO A 97 9.89 -0.55 14.91
N ALA A 98 9.54 -1.78 14.51
CA ALA A 98 10.51 -2.73 13.97
C ALA A 98 11.16 -2.23 12.66
N HIS A 99 10.39 -1.65 11.76
CA HIS A 99 10.93 -1.06 10.53
C HIS A 99 11.84 0.12 10.83
N ARG A 100 11.48 0.98 11.79
CA ARG A 100 12.32 2.12 12.20
C ARG A 100 13.67 1.64 12.74
N LYS A 101 13.67 0.58 13.55
CA LYS A 101 14.90 -0.04 14.06
C LYS A 101 15.80 -0.54 12.94
N VAL A 102 15.24 -1.23 11.95
CA VAL A 102 16.00 -1.68 10.77
C VAL A 102 16.60 -0.48 10.00
N SER A 103 15.83 0.60 9.83
CA SER A 103 16.35 1.82 9.19
C SER A 103 17.49 2.46 9.99
N GLN A 104 17.43 2.46 11.32
CA GLN A 104 18.51 2.95 12.18
C GLN A 104 19.79 2.12 12.02
N LEU A 105 19.69 0.78 11.97
CA LEU A 105 20.84 -0.09 11.75
C LEU A 105 21.56 0.25 10.45
N VAL A 106 20.82 0.50 9.37
CA VAL A 106 21.40 0.91 8.08
C VAL A 106 22.11 2.25 8.17
N LEU A 107 21.55 3.23 8.90
CA LEU A 107 22.15 4.56 9.06
C LEU A 107 23.43 4.51 9.92
N GLU A 108 23.45 3.67 10.95
CA GLU A 108 24.56 3.58 11.91
C GLU A 108 25.68 2.67 11.43
N HIS A 109 25.35 1.53 10.83
CA HIS A 109 26.28 0.44 10.52
C HIS A 109 26.46 0.20 9.00
N GLY A 110 25.64 0.84 8.16
CA GLY A 110 25.67 0.67 6.70
C GLY A 110 24.97 -0.59 6.18
N HIS A 111 24.36 -1.39 7.05
CA HIS A 111 23.62 -2.61 6.70
C HIS A 111 22.43 -2.85 7.63
N ALA A 112 21.47 -3.66 7.20
CA ALA A 112 20.24 -3.92 7.94
C ALA A 112 20.38 -5.03 9.01
N VAL A 113 21.39 -5.90 8.89
CA VAL A 113 21.63 -7.07 9.73
C VAL A 113 23.11 -7.29 10.02
#